data_AF-A0A7Y1XWW5-F1
#
_entry.id   AF-A0A7Y1XWW5-F1
#
_cell.length_a   1.000
_cell.length_b   1.000
_cell.length_c   1.000
_cell.angle_alpha   90.00
_cell.angle_beta   90.00
_cell.angle_gamma   90.00
#
_symmetry.space_group_name_H-M   'P 1'
#
loop_
_entity.id
_entity.type
_entity.pdbx_description
1 polymer ?
#
loop_
_entity_poly.entity_id
_entity_poly.type
_entity_poly.pdbx_seq_one_letter_code
_entity_poly.pdbx_strand_id
1 'polypeptide(L)'
;MAVADTSFDPVAFRRGIKAALPLVVPPIPFGLALGLVVRDSDVVGNFVGWASSWILYAGSAQLVAVQLLDEGASIAVIVLGLAMINARHVVYSAVVGQRIGSVPAWFRVLGSYWLTDQVFAIDEMQREAISTRQRMWTMLGAGATFWTIWQTIVFLGIVAGGHLPDDFPVGFTVAVLFAGLMVLSIKNRPG
;
A
#
# COMPACT_ATOMS: atom_id res chain seq x y z
N MET A 1 -14.17 8.63 -28.76
CA MET A 1 -12.93 7.86 -28.54
C MET A 1 -13.34 6.45 -28.12
N ALA A 2 -12.97 5.42 -28.88
CA ALA A 2 -13.35 4.04 -28.55
C ALA A 2 -12.73 3.63 -27.20
N VAL A 3 -13.50 2.94 -26.36
CA VAL A 3 -12.99 2.37 -25.11
C VAL A 3 -11.98 1.27 -25.44
N ALA A 4 -10.84 1.26 -24.76
CA ALA A 4 -9.81 0.24 -24.99
C ALA A 4 -10.37 -1.19 -24.84
N ASP A 5 -9.82 -2.16 -25.59
CA ASP A 5 -10.10 -3.59 -25.38
C ASP A 5 -9.79 -3.95 -23.93
N THR A 6 -10.81 -4.42 -23.21
CA THR A 6 -10.72 -4.75 -21.79
C THR A 6 -10.94 -6.22 -21.51
N SER A 7 -10.94 -7.05 -22.57
CA SER A 7 -10.97 -8.50 -22.41
C SER A 7 -9.82 -8.95 -21.51
N PHE A 8 -10.08 -9.95 -20.67
CA PHE A 8 -9.11 -10.43 -19.71
C PHE A 8 -7.81 -10.85 -20.40
N ASP A 9 -6.67 -10.36 -19.91
CA ASP A 9 -5.35 -10.76 -20.37
C ASP A 9 -4.62 -11.53 -19.25
N PRO A 10 -4.71 -12.87 -19.23
CA PRO A 10 -4.10 -13.68 -18.18
C PRO A 10 -2.57 -13.59 -18.18
N VAL A 11 -1.95 -13.35 -19.34
CA VAL A 11 -0.50 -13.25 -19.47
C VAL A 11 -0.02 -11.95 -18.82
N ALA A 12 -0.67 -10.83 -19.14
CA ALA A 12 -0.38 -9.54 -18.52
C ALA A 12 -0.68 -9.55 -17.01
N PHE A 13 -1.80 -10.14 -16.58
CA PHE A 13 -2.12 -10.26 -15.16
C PHE A 13 -1.05 -11.05 -14.39
N ARG A 14 -0.65 -12.21 -14.92
CA ARG A 14 0.43 -13.03 -14.32
C ARG A 14 1.77 -12.29 -14.33
N ARG A 15 2.06 -11.50 -15.36
CA ARG A 15 3.25 -10.64 -15.39
C ARG A 15 3.23 -9.62 -14.25
N GLY A 16 2.07 -9.03 -13.97
CA GLY A 16 1.85 -8.14 -12.82
C GLY A 16 2.17 -8.81 -11.49
N ILE A 17 1.62 -10.01 -11.26
CA ILE A 17 1.90 -10.81 -10.06
C ILE A 17 3.41 -11.04 -9.91
N LYS A 18 4.07 -11.54 -10.96
CA LYS A 18 5.50 -11.84 -10.93
C LYS A 18 6.36 -10.60 -10.66
N ALA A 19 5.99 -9.46 -11.22
CA ALA A 19 6.68 -8.19 -10.98
C ALA A 19 6.49 -7.68 -9.55
N ALA A 20 5.33 -7.95 -8.93
CA ALA A 20 5.04 -7.54 -7.56
C ALA A 20 5.80 -8.37 -6.51
N LEU A 21 5.93 -9.69 -6.70
CA LEU A 21 6.53 -10.60 -5.72
C LEU A 21 7.87 -10.12 -5.10
N PRO A 22 8.90 -9.71 -5.87
CA PRO A 22 10.15 -9.25 -5.26
C PRO A 22 10.00 -7.93 -4.47
N LEU A 23 9.01 -7.12 -4.82
CA LEU A 23 8.76 -5.81 -4.20
C LEU A 23 7.87 -5.89 -2.94
N VAL A 24 7.37 -7.07 -2.60
CA VAL A 24 6.55 -7.32 -1.40
C VAL A 24 7.38 -7.37 -0.12
N VAL A 25 8.65 -7.79 -0.22
CA VAL A 25 9.50 -8.03 0.96
C VAL A 25 9.64 -6.77 1.84
N PRO A 26 9.93 -5.57 1.30
CA PRO A 26 10.08 -4.38 2.13
C PRO A 26 8.81 -3.97 2.93
N PRO A 27 7.57 -4.04 2.38
CA PRO A 27 6.36 -3.75 3.15
C PRO A 27 6.05 -4.71 4.32
N ILE A 28 6.55 -5.95 4.32
CA ILE A 28 6.23 -6.95 5.36
C ILE A 28 6.50 -6.45 6.79
N PRO A 29 7.74 -6.03 7.15
CA PRO A 29 8.02 -5.55 8.50
C PRO A 29 7.16 -4.35 8.87
N PHE A 30 6.81 -3.51 7.89
CA PHE A 30 5.99 -2.34 8.11
C PHE A 30 4.53 -2.69 8.40
N GLY A 31 3.93 -3.62 7.65
CA GLY A 31 2.57 -4.08 7.93
C GLY A 31 2.45 -4.84 9.25
N LEU A 32 3.48 -5.61 9.63
CA LEU A 32 3.54 -6.23 10.96
C LEU A 32 3.59 -5.18 12.08
N ALA A 33 4.46 -4.18 11.94
CA ALA A 33 4.57 -3.05 12.87
C ALA A 33 3.24 -2.30 13.02
N LEU A 34 2.54 -2.03 11.90
CA LEU A 34 1.22 -1.44 11.94
C LEU A 34 0.20 -2.32 12.69
N GLY A 35 0.25 -3.63 12.48
CA GLY A 35 -0.61 -4.55 13.21
C GLY A 35 -0.37 -4.55 14.73
N LEU A 36 0.89 -4.42 15.16
CA LEU A 36 1.25 -4.23 16.57
C LEU A 36 0.69 -2.92 17.12
N VAL A 37 0.80 -1.82 16.37
CA VAL A 37 0.26 -0.52 16.79
C VAL A 37 -1.27 -0.56 16.90
N VAL A 38 -1.95 -1.22 15.97
CA VAL A 38 -3.40 -1.45 16.08
C VAL A 38 -3.75 -2.29 17.30
N ARG A 39 -2.92 -3.29 17.65
CA ARG A 39 -3.16 -4.17 18.79
C ARG A 39 -3.06 -3.46 20.14
N ASP A 40 -2.14 -2.52 20.24
CA ASP A 40 -1.85 -1.70 21.42
C ASP A 40 -2.70 -0.44 21.51
N SER A 41 -3.52 -0.16 20.50
CA SER A 41 -4.38 1.01 20.46
C SER A 41 -5.51 0.90 21.49
N ASP A 42 -5.63 1.92 22.34
CA ASP A 42 -6.71 2.02 23.35
C ASP A 42 -8.04 2.46 22.73
N VAL A 43 -8.00 3.15 21.58
CA VAL A 43 -9.18 3.71 20.91
C VAL A 43 -9.63 2.83 19.75
N VAL A 44 -8.70 2.31 18.95
CA VAL A 44 -8.99 1.56 17.74
C VAL A 44 -8.99 0.06 18.04
N GLY A 45 -10.18 -0.53 18.19
CA GLY A 45 -10.29 -1.98 18.36
C GLY A 45 -9.70 -2.76 17.17
N ASN A 46 -9.07 -3.90 17.45
CA ASN A 46 -8.37 -4.77 16.49
C ASN A 46 -9.10 -4.97 15.14
N PHE A 47 -10.40 -5.26 15.19
CA PHE A 47 -11.20 -5.48 13.98
C PHE A 47 -11.34 -4.20 13.15
N VAL A 48 -11.59 -3.06 13.79
CA VAL A 48 -11.70 -1.75 13.13
C VAL A 48 -10.36 -1.35 12.53
N GLY A 49 -9.27 -1.55 13.27
CA GLY A 49 -7.92 -1.28 12.79
C GLY A 49 -7.58 -2.13 11.57
N TRP A 50 -7.86 -3.44 11.58
CA TRP A 50 -7.68 -4.29 10.41
C TRP A 50 -8.58 -3.90 9.23
N ALA A 51 -9.88 -3.67 9.48
CA ALA A 51 -10.84 -3.28 8.44
C ALA A 51 -10.47 -1.94 7.79
N SER A 52 -9.87 -1.01 8.55
CA SER A 52 -9.40 0.27 8.01
C SER A 52 -8.30 0.09 6.94
N SER A 53 -7.53 -1.01 6.95
CA SER A 53 -6.57 -1.34 5.88
C SER A 53 -7.23 -1.61 4.53
N TRP A 54 -8.49 -2.02 4.51
CA TRP A 54 -9.25 -2.21 3.29
C TRP A 54 -9.75 -0.89 2.72
N ILE A 55 -10.01 0.11 3.57
CA ILE A 55 -10.55 1.40 3.12
C ILE A 55 -9.40 2.34 2.75
N LEU A 56 -8.44 2.51 3.66
CA LEU A 56 -7.33 3.43 3.47
C LEU A 56 -6.31 2.89 2.46
N TYR A 57 -6.02 1.59 2.53
CA TYR A 57 -4.99 0.90 1.72
C TYR A 57 -3.71 1.75 1.49
N ALA A 58 -3.29 2.44 2.55
CA ALA A 58 -2.15 3.34 2.56
C ALA A 58 -1.47 3.23 3.92
N GLY A 59 -0.45 2.38 4.01
CA GLY A 59 0.08 1.94 5.31
C GLY A 59 0.64 3.06 6.18
N SER A 60 1.37 4.03 5.61
CA SER A 60 1.87 5.19 6.36
C SER A 60 0.75 6.07 6.89
N ALA A 61 -0.27 6.31 6.07
CA ALA A 61 -1.44 7.09 6.44
C ALA A 61 -2.28 6.36 7.50
N GLN A 62 -2.41 5.04 7.42
CA GLN A 62 -3.11 4.24 8.41
C GLN A 62 -2.39 4.23 9.76
N LEU A 63 -1.06 4.08 9.76
CA LEU A 63 -0.27 4.16 10.99
C LEU A 63 -0.49 5.50 11.70
N VAL A 64 -0.34 6.60 10.96
CA VAL A 64 -0.56 7.95 11.50
C VAL A 64 -2.01 8.16 11.93
N ALA A 65 -2.98 7.60 11.21
CA ALA A 65 -4.39 7.68 11.60
C ALA A 65 -4.64 7.03 12.96
N VAL A 66 -4.12 5.82 13.19
CA VAL A 66 -4.28 5.11 14.48
C VAL A 66 -3.63 5.91 15.61
N GLN A 67 -2.38 6.36 15.42
CA GLN A 67 -1.66 7.16 16.42
C GLN A 67 -2.39 8.46 16.77
N LEU A 68 -2.84 9.22 15.77
CA LEU A 68 -3.57 10.47 16.01
C LEU A 68 -4.94 10.24 16.66
N LEU A 69 -5.60 9.11 16.38
CA LEU A 69 -6.84 8.74 17.06
C LEU A 69 -6.60 8.43 18.53
N ASP A 70 -5.54 7.68 18.86
CA ASP A 70 -5.15 7.38 20.25
C ASP A 70 -4.73 8.65 21.02
N GLU A 71 -4.07 9.59 20.35
CA GLU A 71 -3.69 10.88 20.92
C GLU A 71 -4.89 11.86 21.07
N GLY A 72 -6.09 11.48 20.61
CA GLY A 72 -7.28 12.33 20.69
C GLY A 72 -7.21 13.55 19.77
N ALA A 73 -6.46 13.47 18.67
CA ALA A 73 -6.35 14.56 17.71
C ALA A 73 -7.72 14.85 17.04
N SER A 74 -7.92 16.11 16.65
CA SER A 74 -9.14 16.49 15.94
C SER A 74 -9.22 15.80 14.56
N ILE A 75 -10.45 15.51 14.11
CA ILE A 75 -10.71 14.93 12.78
C ILE A 75 -10.06 15.77 11.66
N ALA A 76 -10.05 17.09 11.81
CA ALA A 76 -9.42 17.98 10.83
C ALA A 76 -7.90 17.73 10.70
N VAL A 77 -7.19 17.55 11.83
CA VAL A 77 -5.76 17.24 11.83
C VAL A 77 -5.49 15.88 11.19
N ILE A 78 -6.29 14.88 11.53
CA ILE A 78 -6.19 13.53 10.93
C ILE A 78 -6.38 13.61 9.41
N VAL A 79 -7.48 14.21 8.95
CA VAL A 79 -7.78 14.31 7.51
C VAL A 79 -6.69 15.07 6.76
N LEU A 80 -6.19 16.19 7.30
CA LEU A 80 -5.13 16.96 6.67
C LEU A 80 -3.81 16.17 6.62
N GLY A 81 -3.42 15.51 7.71
CA GLY A 81 -2.22 14.67 7.76
C GLY A 81 -2.28 13.53 6.75
N LEU A 82 -3.42 12.84 6.69
CA LEU A 82 -3.66 11.77 5.72
C LEU A 82 -3.63 12.27 4.28
N ALA A 83 -4.23 13.44 4.01
CA ALA A 83 -4.20 14.05 2.68
C ALA A 83 -2.76 14.41 2.26
N MET A 84 -1.96 14.98 3.17
CA MET A 84 -0.57 15.34 2.91
C MET A 84 0.29 14.11 2.63
N ILE A 85 0.16 13.05 3.44
CA ILE A 85 0.89 11.79 3.24
C ILE A 85 0.54 11.18 1.88
N ASN A 86 -0.73 11.24 1.48
CA ASN A 86 -1.22 10.61 0.26
C ASN A 86 -1.16 11.48 -1.00
N ALA A 87 -0.71 12.74 -0.91
CA ALA A 87 -0.64 13.65 -2.06
C ALA A 87 0.14 13.04 -3.26
N ARG A 88 1.11 12.16 -2.99
CA ARG A 88 1.85 11.40 -4.00
C ARG A 88 0.96 10.53 -4.91
N HIS A 89 -0.13 9.98 -4.40
CA HIS A 89 -1.05 9.14 -5.20
C HIS A 89 -1.80 9.97 -6.25
N VAL A 90 -2.03 11.27 -5.99
CA VAL A 90 -2.59 12.19 -6.98
C VAL A 90 -1.62 12.36 -8.16
N VAL A 91 -0.32 12.54 -7.85
CA VAL A 91 0.74 12.65 -8.87
C VAL A 91 0.84 11.37 -9.69
N TYR A 92 0.88 10.20 -9.03
CA TYR A 92 0.91 8.91 -9.72
C TYR A 92 -0.31 8.70 -10.62
N SER A 93 -1.50 9.04 -10.13
CA SER A 93 -2.74 8.92 -10.90
C SER A 93 -2.73 9.81 -12.14
N ALA A 94 -2.20 11.04 -12.02
CA ALA A 94 -2.07 11.95 -13.16
C ALA A 94 -1.08 11.41 -14.21
N VAL A 95 0.08 10.91 -13.77
CA VAL A 95 1.12 10.36 -14.67
C VAL A 95 0.61 9.10 -15.38
N VAL A 96 0.03 8.15 -14.65
CA VAL A 96 -0.51 6.93 -15.23
C VAL A 96 -1.67 7.27 -16.15
N GLY A 97 -2.59 8.14 -15.73
CA GLY A 97 -3.76 8.55 -16.51
C GLY A 97 -3.43 9.04 -17.92
N GLN A 98 -2.30 9.74 -18.09
CA GLN A 98 -1.82 10.18 -19.42
C GLN A 98 -1.41 9.01 -20.33
N ARG A 99 -1.03 7.85 -19.78
CA ARG A 99 -0.57 6.66 -20.55
C ARG A 99 -1.70 5.70 -20.91
N ILE A 100 -2.63 5.47 -19.99
CA ILE A 100 -3.72 4.51 -20.20
C ILE A 100 -4.87 5.08 -21.05
N GLY A 101 -4.98 6.41 -21.19
CA GLY A 101 -5.99 7.03 -22.05
C GLY A 101 -7.43 6.66 -21.64
N SER A 102 -8.31 6.44 -22.61
CA SER A 102 -9.72 6.12 -22.33
C SER A 102 -9.92 4.65 -21.92
N VAL A 103 -9.99 4.44 -20.61
CA VAL A 103 -10.30 3.15 -19.96
C VAL A 103 -11.71 3.15 -19.36
N PRO A 104 -12.34 1.97 -19.15
CA PRO A 104 -13.65 1.87 -18.51
C PRO A 104 -13.66 2.40 -17.08
N ALA A 105 -14.84 2.82 -16.62
CA ALA A 105 -15.04 3.37 -15.27
C ALA A 105 -14.62 2.41 -14.15
N TRP A 106 -14.91 1.11 -14.29
CA TRP A 106 -14.54 0.11 -13.27
C TRP A 106 -13.02 0.06 -13.04
N PHE A 107 -12.23 0.19 -14.10
CA PHE A 107 -10.77 0.21 -13.98
C PHE A 107 -10.27 1.53 -13.42
N ARG A 108 -10.93 2.66 -13.72
CA ARG A 108 -10.56 3.94 -13.09
C ARG A 108 -10.69 3.88 -11.58
N VAL A 109 -11.77 3.26 -11.08
CA VAL A 109 -12.00 3.09 -9.64
C VAL A 109 -11.01 2.08 -9.05
N LEU A 110 -11.00 0.85 -9.57
CA LEU A 110 -10.17 -0.22 -9.00
C LEU A 110 -8.67 0.05 -9.20
N GLY A 111 -8.28 0.51 -10.38
CA GLY A 111 -6.90 0.82 -10.72
C GLY A 111 -6.34 2.01 -9.95
N SER A 112 -7.14 3.04 -9.65
CA SER A 112 -6.70 4.15 -8.77
C SER A 112 -6.60 3.71 -7.31
N TYR A 113 -7.57 2.93 -6.82
CA TYR A 113 -7.52 2.36 -5.48
C TYR A 113 -6.29 1.46 -5.27
N TRP A 114 -5.94 0.63 -6.25
CA TRP A 114 -4.75 -0.23 -6.17
C TRP A 114 -3.43 0.45 -6.58
N LEU A 115 -3.43 1.74 -6.89
CA LEU A 115 -2.22 2.46 -7.34
C LEU A 115 -1.31 2.82 -6.17
N THR A 116 -0.47 1.86 -5.76
CA THR A 116 0.59 2.08 -4.77
C THR A 116 1.90 2.51 -5.43
N ASP A 117 2.89 2.92 -4.62
CA ASP A 117 4.24 3.25 -5.08
C ASP A 117 4.85 2.13 -5.92
N GLN A 118 4.63 0.88 -5.50
CA GLN A 118 5.17 -0.31 -6.15
C GLN A 118 4.45 -0.59 -7.47
N VAL A 119 3.13 -0.41 -7.53
CA VAL A 119 2.36 -0.55 -8.78
C VAL A 119 2.75 0.54 -9.77
N PHE A 120 2.95 1.77 -9.28
CA PHE A 120 3.49 2.87 -10.08
C PHE A 120 4.90 2.59 -10.60
N ALA A 121 5.80 2.06 -9.76
CA ALA A 121 7.14 1.67 -10.19
C ALA A 121 7.12 0.58 -11.27
N ILE A 122 6.24 -0.43 -11.14
CA ILE A 122 6.04 -1.46 -12.17
C ILE A 122 5.52 -0.85 -13.48
N ASP A 123 4.58 0.08 -13.41
CA ASP A 123 4.07 0.81 -14.59
C ASP A 123 5.18 1.62 -15.28
N GLU A 124 6.05 2.25 -14.49
CA GLU A 124 7.18 3.04 -14.98
C GLU A 124 8.21 2.17 -15.69
N MET A 125 8.53 0.99 -15.15
CA MET A 125 9.44 0.03 -15.79
C MET A 125 8.91 -0.51 -17.13
N GLN A 126 7.62 -0.33 -17.41
CA GLN A 126 6.96 -0.79 -18.64
C GLN A 126 6.47 0.36 -19.53
N ARG A 127 6.99 1.58 -19.31
CA ARG A 127 6.50 2.84 -19.91
C ARG A 127 6.26 2.77 -21.42
N GLU A 128 7.12 2.11 -22.19
CA GLU A 128 7.08 2.19 -23.67
C GLU A 128 6.70 0.89 -24.38
N ALA A 129 6.57 -0.23 -23.65
CA ALA A 129 6.64 -1.56 -24.27
C ALA A 129 5.29 -2.30 -24.44
N ILE A 130 4.15 -1.71 -24.04
CA ILE A 130 2.90 -2.47 -23.90
C ILE A 130 1.64 -1.67 -24.28
N SER A 131 0.60 -2.39 -24.73
CA SER A 131 -0.72 -1.81 -25.01
C SER A 131 -1.45 -1.38 -23.73
N THR A 132 -2.47 -0.51 -23.86
CA THR A 132 -3.35 -0.11 -22.74
C THR A 132 -3.94 -1.32 -22.02
N ARG A 133 -4.44 -2.31 -22.76
CA ARG A 133 -5.00 -3.56 -22.19
C ARG A 133 -3.98 -4.29 -21.32
N GLN A 134 -2.77 -4.48 -21.86
CA GLN A 134 -1.70 -5.16 -21.15
C GLN A 134 -1.28 -4.39 -19.90
N ARG A 135 -1.21 -3.06 -19.97
CA ARG A 135 -0.89 -2.19 -18.83
C ARG A 135 -1.94 -2.33 -17.74
N MET A 136 -3.23 -2.20 -18.08
CA MET A 136 -4.34 -2.38 -17.16
C MET A 136 -4.24 -3.71 -16.39
N TRP A 137 -4.13 -4.82 -17.11
CA TRP A 137 -4.09 -6.14 -16.46
C TRP A 137 -2.80 -6.39 -15.68
N THR A 138 -1.66 -5.84 -16.12
CA THR A 138 -0.42 -5.90 -15.34
C THR A 138 -0.56 -5.14 -14.02
N MET A 139 -1.14 -3.94 -14.05
CA MET A 139 -1.41 -3.15 -12.84
C MET A 139 -2.37 -3.86 -11.91
N LEU A 140 -3.44 -4.49 -12.43
CA LEU A 140 -4.39 -5.24 -11.59
C LEU A 140 -3.74 -6.47 -10.97
N GLY A 141 -2.89 -7.19 -11.70
CA GLY A 141 -2.16 -8.35 -11.16
C GLY A 141 -1.21 -7.95 -10.04
N ALA A 142 -0.48 -6.85 -10.23
CA ALA A 142 0.39 -6.31 -9.20
C ALA A 142 -0.41 -5.79 -7.99
N GLY A 143 -1.44 -4.99 -8.23
CA GLY A 143 -2.33 -4.42 -7.23
C GLY A 143 -2.99 -5.48 -6.35
N ALA A 144 -3.59 -6.51 -6.96
CA ALA A 144 -4.19 -7.63 -6.24
C ALA A 144 -3.15 -8.35 -5.35
N THR A 145 -1.94 -8.58 -5.87
CA THR A 145 -0.86 -9.24 -5.12
C THR A 145 -0.46 -8.44 -3.89
N PHE A 146 -0.16 -7.15 -4.05
CA PHE A 146 0.18 -6.29 -2.93
C PHE A 146 -0.96 -6.16 -1.93
N TRP A 147 -2.17 -6.00 -2.43
CA TRP A 147 -3.35 -5.81 -1.59
C TRP A 147 -3.59 -7.03 -0.71
N THR A 148 -3.59 -8.24 -1.28
CA THR A 148 -3.81 -9.49 -0.51
C THR A 148 -2.72 -9.67 0.54
N ILE A 149 -1.46 -9.43 0.17
CA ILE A 149 -0.35 -9.60 1.10
C ILE A 149 -0.43 -8.56 2.21
N TRP A 150 -0.74 -7.30 1.88
CA TRP A 150 -0.93 -6.22 2.85
C TRP A 150 -1.99 -6.56 3.91
N GLN A 151 -3.19 -6.99 3.48
CA GLN A 151 -4.24 -7.38 4.44
C GLN A 151 -3.82 -8.55 5.33
N THR A 152 -3.04 -9.48 4.78
CA THR A 152 -2.54 -10.66 5.50
C THR A 152 -1.48 -10.26 6.54
N ILE A 153 -0.51 -9.42 6.18
CA ILE A 153 0.57 -9.03 7.11
C ILE A 153 0.05 -8.14 8.25
N VAL A 154 -0.91 -7.24 7.99
CA VAL A 154 -1.49 -6.41 9.06
C VAL A 154 -2.27 -7.30 10.03
N PHE A 155 -3.07 -8.24 9.50
CA PHE A 155 -3.77 -9.23 10.32
C PHE A 155 -2.78 -10.06 11.17
N LEU A 156 -1.72 -10.58 10.55
CA LEU A 156 -0.70 -11.34 11.27
C LEU A 156 0.02 -10.49 12.32
N GLY A 157 0.25 -9.21 12.07
CA GLY A 157 0.81 -8.29 13.07
C GLY A 157 -0.09 -8.14 14.29
N ILE A 158 -1.40 -7.96 14.08
CA ILE A 158 -2.39 -7.86 15.18
C ILE A 158 -2.41 -9.16 16.00
N VAL A 159 -2.45 -10.32 15.33
CA VAL A 159 -2.49 -11.63 16.00
C VAL A 159 -1.18 -11.91 16.74
N ALA A 160 -0.04 -11.67 16.09
CA ALA A 160 1.27 -11.88 16.69
C ALA A 160 1.53 -10.97 17.89
N GLY A 161 1.01 -9.74 17.86
CA GLY A 161 1.09 -8.82 19.00
C GLY A 161 0.44 -9.36 20.27
N GLY A 162 -0.60 -10.21 20.14
CA GLY A 162 -1.22 -10.88 21.29
C GLY A 162 -0.34 -11.92 21.99
N HIS A 163 0.82 -12.28 21.42
CA HIS A 163 1.80 -13.19 22.03
C HIS A 163 3.01 -12.46 22.63
N LEU A 164 3.08 -11.14 22.47
CA LEU A 164 4.13 -10.34 23.08
C LEU A 164 3.78 -10.03 24.55
N PRO A 165 4.78 -9.86 25.42
CA PRO A 165 4.56 -9.35 26.77
C PRO A 165 3.90 -7.98 26.77
N ASP A 166 3.10 -7.67 27.80
CA ASP A 166 2.40 -6.38 27.93
C ASP A 166 3.37 -5.19 28.04
N ASP A 167 4.61 -5.42 28.48
CA ASP A 167 5.68 -4.41 28.58
C ASP A 167 6.55 -4.32 27.32
N PHE A 168 6.17 -5.01 26.23
CA PHE A 168 6.92 -4.96 24.98
C PHE A 168 6.87 -3.55 24.37
N PRO A 169 8.02 -2.91 24.08
CA PRO A 169 8.03 -1.52 23.65
C PRO A 169 7.71 -1.39 22.16
N VAL A 170 6.44 -1.54 21.79
CA VAL A 170 5.98 -1.51 20.38
C VAL A 170 6.43 -0.22 19.67
N GLY A 171 6.19 0.95 20.27
CA GLY A 171 6.59 2.23 19.69
C GLY A 171 8.09 2.33 19.37
N PHE A 172 8.96 1.88 20.29
CA PHE A 172 10.41 1.84 20.07
C PHE A 172 10.78 0.83 18.98
N THR A 173 10.15 -0.34 18.98
CA THR A 173 10.40 -1.40 17.99
C THR A 173 10.07 -0.92 16.57
N VAL A 174 8.93 -0.23 16.40
CA VAL A 174 8.57 0.37 15.11
C VAL A 174 9.63 1.39 14.68
N ALA A 175 10.08 2.28 15.57
CA ALA A 175 11.12 3.26 15.26
C ALA A 175 12.44 2.58 14.82
N VAL A 176 12.86 1.52 15.51
CA VAL A 176 14.08 0.75 15.17
C VAL A 176 13.94 0.03 13.83
N LEU A 177 12.79 -0.60 13.55
CA LEU A 177 12.53 -1.25 12.26
C LEU A 177 12.66 -0.25 11.11
N PHE A 178 12.09 0.94 11.27
CA PHE A 178 12.19 2.01 10.28
C PHE A 178 13.62 2.51 10.10
N ALA A 179 14.34 2.77 11.20
CA ALA A 179 15.74 3.19 11.14
C ALA A 179 16.60 2.15 10.40
N GLY A 180 16.39 0.86 10.69
CA GLY A 180 17.08 -0.24 9.99
C GLY A 180 16.77 -0.27 8.49
N LEU A 181 15.50 -0.13 8.10
CA LEU A 181 15.10 -0.06 6.69
C LEU A 181 15.74 1.15 5.97
N MET A 182 15.83 2.31 6.64
CA MET A 182 16.53 3.47 6.07
C MET A 182 18.01 3.19 5.83
N VAL A 183 18.70 2.58 6.80
CA VAL A 183 20.12 2.21 6.67
C VAL A 183 20.33 1.23 5.52
N LEU A 184 19.50 0.20 5.41
CA LEU A 184 19.57 -0.78 4.31
C LEU A 184 19.32 -0.14 2.94
N SER A 185 18.36 0.80 2.87
CA SER A 185 18.06 1.55 1.65
C SER A 185 19.24 2.41 1.19
N ILE A 186 19.96 3.04 2.12
CA ILE A 186 21.17 3.82 1.83
C ILE A 186 22.31 2.91 1.34
N LYS A 187 22.52 1.75 2.00
CA LYS A 187 23.62 0.83 1.69
C LYS A 187 23.44 0.10 0.35
N ASN A 188 22.20 -0.10 -0.10
CA ASN A 188 21.89 -0.76 -1.37
C ASN A 188 21.82 0.20 -2.57
N ARG A 189 22.29 1.44 -2.45
CA ARG A 189 22.53 2.30 -3.62
C ARG A 189 23.73 1.75 -4.40
N PRO A 190 23.59 1.35 -5.67
CA PRO A 190 24.76 1.18 -6.53
C PRO A 190 25.43 2.55 -6.67
N GLY A 191 26.65 2.67 -6.17
CA GLY A 191 27.58 3.72 -6.57
C GLY A 191 28.15 3.43 -7.94
#